data_AF-A0A844BGH8-F1
#
_entry.id   AF-A0A844BGH8-F1
#
_cell.length_a   1.000
_cell.length_b   1.000
_cell.length_c   1.000
_cell.angle_alpha   90.00
_cell.angle_beta   90.00
_cell.angle_gamma   90.00
#
_symmetry.space_group_name_H-M   'P 1'
#
loop_
_entity.id
_entity.type
_entity.pdbx_description
1 polymer ?
#
loop_
_entity_poly.entity_id
_entity_poly.type
_entity_poly.pdbx_seq_one_letter_code
_entity_poly.pdbx_strand_id
1 'polypeptide(L)' 'MTDTAPKDLPPAAIRALQEAEERRKAARAQDMPRELGGRDGPEPVRYGDWERKGIAVDF' A
#
# COMPACT_ATOMS: atom_id res chain seq x y z
N MET A 1 3.33 16.51 -6.02
CA MET A 1 4.29 15.67 -5.26
C MET A 1 4.79 16.50 -4.08
N THR A 2 4.03 16.53 -2.98
CA THR A 2 4.51 17.15 -1.73
C THR A 2 4.65 16.03 -0.71
N ASP A 3 5.85 15.48 -0.66
CA ASP A 3 6.36 14.70 0.46
C ASP A 3 6.50 15.66 1.65
N THR A 4 5.40 15.86 2.37
CA THR A 4 5.44 16.53 3.68
C THR A 4 5.61 15.45 4.73
N ALA A 5 6.83 14.91 4.81
CA ALA A 5 7.26 14.19 6.00
C ALA A 5 7.17 15.15 7.20
N PRO A 6 6.36 14.88 8.22
CA PRO A 6 6.59 15.50 9.51
C PRO A 6 7.86 14.85 10.06
N LYS A 7 8.98 15.59 9.96
CA LYS A 7 10.32 15.21 10.42
C LYS A 7 10.44 15.00 11.93
N ASP A 8 9.35 15.15 12.67
CA ASP A 8 9.27 14.99 14.12
C ASP A 8 8.28 13.87 14.48
N LEU A 9 8.63 12.63 14.13
CA LEU A 9 7.84 11.47 14.54
C LEU A 9 8.00 11.25 16.05
N PRO A 10 6.91 11.00 16.81
CA PRO A 10 7.03 10.66 18.21
C PRO A 10 7.85 9.36 18.38
N PRO A 11 8.52 9.16 19.52
CA PRO A 11 9.37 7.98 19.74
C PRO A 11 8.61 6.65 19.66
N ALA A 12 7.28 6.67 19.80
CA ALA A 12 6.42 5.52 19.56
C ALA A 12 6.29 5.19 18.06
N ALA A 13 6.17 6.21 17.19
CA ALA A 13 6.07 6.01 15.74
C ALA A 13 7.40 5.51 15.15
N ILE A 14 8.54 6.01 15.64
CA ILE A 14 9.86 5.52 15.23
C ILE A 14 10.02 4.03 15.56
N ARG A 15 9.66 3.63 16.79
CA ARG A 15 9.67 2.21 17.21
C ARG A 15 8.76 1.34 16.34
N ALA A 16 7.54 1.80 16.08
CA ALA A 16 6.60 1.06 15.23
C ALA A 16 7.13 0.85 13.80
N LEU A 17 7.79 1.87 13.23
CA LEU A 17 8.41 1.76 11.90
C LEU A 17 9.61 0.81 11.92
N GLN A 18 10.46 0.88 12.95
CA GLN A 18 11.60 -0.05 13.12
C GLN A 18 11.13 -1.50 13.24
N GLU A 19 10.13 -1.79 14.08
CA GLU A 19 9.56 -3.14 14.18
C GLU A 19 8.94 -3.61 12.86
N ALA A 20 8.24 -2.73 12.13
CA ALA A 20 7.67 -3.06 10.83
C ALA A 20 8.78 -3.36 9.80
N GLU A 21 9.88 -2.62 9.81
CA GLU A 21 11.04 -2.89 8.98
C GLU A 21 11.72 -4.22 9.33
N GLU A 22 11.89 -4.52 10.61
CA GLU A 22 12.43 -5.80 11.08
C GLU A 22 11.54 -6.96 10.62
N ARG A 23 10.21 -6.82 10.73
CA ARG A 23 9.26 -7.81 10.21
C ARG A 23 9.36 -7.96 8.69
N ARG A 24 9.50 -6.87 7.93
CA ARG A 24 9.69 -6.92 6.47
C ARG A 24 11.01 -7.58 6.07
N LYS A 25 12.09 -7.34 6.81
CA LYS A 25 13.41 -7.97 6.56
C LYS A 25 13.42 -9.45 6.93
N ALA A 26 12.70 -9.83 7.99
CA ALA A 26 12.56 -11.22 8.43
C ALA A 26 11.56 -12.02 7.58
N ALA A 27 10.58 -11.34 6.97
CA ALA A 27 9.67 -11.94 6.02
C ALA A 27 10.45 -12.37 4.78
N ARG A 28 10.39 -13.66 4.45
CA ARG A 28 10.88 -14.15 3.16
C ARG A 28 10.01 -13.52 2.07
N ALA A 29 10.65 -13.01 1.02
CA ALA A 29 9.95 -12.58 -0.18
C ALA A 29 9.11 -13.77 -0.66
N GLN A 30 7.79 -13.64 -0.58
CA GLN A 30 6.91 -14.60 -1.22
C GLN A 30 7.04 -14.35 -2.71
N ASP A 31 7.61 -15.31 -3.42
CA ASP A 31 7.66 -15.31 -4.89
C ASP A 31 6.25 -15.61 -5.40
N MET A 32 5.37 -14.62 -5.26
CA MET A 32 4.02 -14.69 -5.79
C MET A 32 4.09 -14.28 -7.25
N PRO A 33 3.45 -15.04 -8.16
CA PRO A 33 3.35 -14.63 -9.55
C PRO A 33 2.75 -13.23 -9.60
N ARG A 34 3.35 -12.35 -10.41
CA ARG A 34 2.81 -11.00 -10.61
C ARG A 34 1.41 -11.16 -11.18
N GLU A 35 0.44 -10.53 -10.54
CA GLU A 35 -0.90 -10.45 -11.10
C GLU A 35 -0.83 -9.62 -12.38
N LEU A 36 -1.20 -10.23 -13.51
CA LEU A 36 -1.20 -9.60 -14.82
C LEU A 36 -2.65 -9.25 -15.18
N GLY A 37 -2.91 -7.98 -15.48
CA GLY A 37 -4.24 -7.51 -15.87
C GLY A 37 -5.14 -7.07 -14.71
N GLY A 38 -4.71 -7.25 -13.46
CA GLY A 38 -5.35 -6.64 -12.29
C GLY A 38 -5.13 -5.13 -12.25
N ARG A 39 -6.10 -4.38 -11.73
CA ARG A 39 -5.92 -2.94 -11.49
C ARG A 39 -5.00 -2.74 -10.30
N ASP A 40 -4.02 -1.85 -10.43
CA ASP A 40 -3.16 -1.47 -9.30
C ASP A 40 -4.01 -0.93 -8.15
N GLY A 41 -3.67 -1.35 -6.94
CA GLY A 41 -4.32 -0.89 -5.72
C GLY A 41 -5.33 -1.88 -5.15
N PRO A 42 -5.95 -1.52 -4.02
CA PRO A 42 -6.86 -2.40 -3.33
C PRO A 42 -8.15 -2.62 -4.13
N GLU A 43 -8.76 -3.79 -3.92
CA GLU A 43 -9.86 -4.30 -4.75
C GLU A 43 -11.05 -3.31 -4.83
N PRO A 44 -11.53 -2.93 -6.04
CA PRO A 44 -12.51 -1.86 -6.21
C PRO A 44 -13.81 -2.08 -5.44
N VAL A 45 -14.26 -3.34 -5.31
CA VAL A 45 -15.51 -3.70 -4.64
C VAL A 45 -15.44 -3.40 -3.14
N ARG A 46 -14.26 -3.60 -2.51
CA ARG A 46 -14.04 -3.29 -1.09
C ARG A 46 -13.92 -1.80 -0.79
N TYR A 47 -13.46 -0.99 -1.74
CA TYR A 47 -13.11 0.42 -1.50
C TYR A 47 -13.95 1.42 -2.29
N GLY A 48 -14.96 0.96 -3.03
CA GLY A 48 -15.92 1.81 -3.73
C GLY A 48 -15.35 2.56 -4.93
N ASP A 49 -14.16 2.20 -5.40
CA ASP A 49 -13.46 2.88 -6.50
C ASP A 49 -13.89 2.33 -7.87
N TRP A 50 -15.17 2.42 -8.18
CA TRP A 50 -15.76 1.92 -9.43
C TRP A 50 -15.50 2.82 -10.64
N GLU A 51 -14.79 3.95 -10.44
CA GLU A 51 -14.58 4.94 -11.47
C GLU A 51 -13.14 4.88 -12.01
N ARG A 52 -13.00 4.90 -13.34
CA ARG A 52 -11.70 5.14 -13.99
C ARG A 52 -11.86 6.24 -15.01
N LYS A 53 -11.18 7.38 -14.77
CA LYS A 53 -11.28 8.60 -15.62
C LYS A 53 -12.74 9.10 -15.75
N GLY A 54 -13.53 9.01 -14.68
CA GLY A 54 -14.93 9.48 -14.65
C GLY A 54 -15.93 8.56 -15.38
N ILE A 55 -15.52 7.35 -15.72
CA ILE A 55 -16.40 6.32 -16.29
C ILE A 55 -16.56 5.23 -15.23
N ALA A 56 -17.80 4.86 -14.92
CA ALA A 56 -18.09 3.69 -14.11
C ALA A 56 -17.67 2.44 -14.91
N VAL A 57 -16.72 1.69 -14.37
CA VAL A 57 -16.17 0.49 -15.00
C VAL A 57 -16.50 -0.70 -14.12
N ASP A 58 -17.20 -1.67 -14.70
CA ASP A 58 -17.44 -2.99 -14.13
C ASP A 58 -16.50 -4.01 -14.80
N PHE A 59 -16.12 -5.05 -14.06
CA PHE A 59 -15.05 -6.05 -14.31
C PHE A 59 -14.69 -6.37 -15.78
#